data_AF-A0A8H5HZ97-F1
#
_entry.id   AF-A0A8H5HZ97-F1
#
_cell.length_a   1.000
_cell.length_b   1.000
_cell.length_c   1.000
_cell.angle_alpha   90.00
_cell.angle_beta   90.00
_cell.angle_gamma   90.00
#
_symmetry.space_group_name_H-M   'P 1'
#
loop_
_entity.id
_entity.type
_entity.pdbx_description
1 polymer ?
#
loop_
_entity_poly.entity_id
_entity_poly.type
_entity_poly.pdbx_seq_one_letter_code
_entity_poly.pdbx_strand_id
1 'polypeptide(L)'
;MSQLNSSVKPWPLSVARSTGSENQDLLHALLCSSAIDEISDVDDYDAVRSYATHQGLKADESGKIAIGLIFWVYPTTLHGPYHENERRGIEKHGVLLTVESGASVDEVVKRVKDGVRPNEIVHVHICA
;
A
#
# COMPACT_ATOMS: atom_id res chain seq x y z
N MET A 1 31.22 16.44 20.20
CA MET A 1 30.18 15.41 20.02
C MET A 1 28.86 16.09 19.67
N SER A 2 28.67 16.48 18.40
CA SER A 2 27.42 17.13 17.97
C SER A 2 26.30 16.09 17.85
N GLN A 3 25.23 16.27 18.61
CA GLN A 3 24.00 15.52 18.45
C GLN A 3 23.38 15.89 17.09
N LEU A 4 23.14 14.89 16.24
CA LEU A 4 22.32 15.06 15.04
C LEU A 4 20.88 15.31 15.49
N ASN A 5 20.42 16.54 15.34
CA ASN A 5 19.01 16.87 15.37
C ASN A 5 18.31 16.04 14.29
N SER A 6 17.53 15.06 14.71
CA SER A 6 16.50 14.40 13.91
C SER A 6 15.62 15.47 13.27
N SER A 7 15.72 15.65 11.96
CA SER A 7 14.93 16.62 11.20
C SER A 7 13.47 16.17 11.16
N VAL A 8 12.65 16.74 12.02
CA VAL A 8 11.19 16.59 11.94
C VAL A 8 10.73 17.19 10.61
N LYS A 9 10.22 16.34 9.69
CA LYS A 9 9.67 16.80 8.41
C LYS A 9 8.43 17.69 8.69
N PRO A 10 8.28 18.85 8.03
CA PRO A 10 7.36 19.93 8.42
C PRO A 10 5.87 19.72 8.08
N TRP A 11 5.48 18.54 7.61
CA TRP A 11 4.08 18.23 7.27
C TRP A 11 3.67 16.90 7.90
N PRO A 12 2.41 16.72 8.36
CA PRO A 12 2.05 15.56 9.15
C PRO A 12 1.89 14.32 8.25
N LEU A 13 3.01 13.62 8.02
CA LEU A 13 3.07 12.32 7.32
C LEU A 13 2.41 11.18 8.13
N SER A 14 2.05 11.45 9.40
CA SER A 14 1.38 10.48 10.27
C SER A 14 -0.15 10.46 10.14
N VAL A 15 -0.77 11.46 9.50
CA VAL A 15 -2.24 11.60 9.41
C VAL A 15 -2.83 10.88 8.20
N ALA A 16 -2.02 10.60 7.18
CA ALA A 16 -2.43 9.76 6.04
C ALA A 16 -2.45 8.25 6.40
N ARG A 17 -2.56 7.89 7.67
CA ARG A 17 -2.83 6.52 8.11
C ARG A 17 -4.33 6.40 8.30
N SER A 18 -5.09 6.14 7.24
CA SER A 18 -6.45 5.66 7.48
C SER A 18 -6.34 4.20 7.91
N THR A 19 -6.22 3.95 9.22
CA THR A 19 -6.87 2.75 9.74
C THR A 19 -8.30 2.82 9.20
N GLY A 20 -8.88 1.73 8.70
CA GLY A 20 -10.21 1.74 8.07
C GLY A 20 -11.35 2.28 8.96
N SER A 21 -11.05 2.90 10.10
CA SER A 21 -11.90 3.58 11.07
C SER A 21 -11.66 5.09 11.17
N GLU A 22 -10.48 5.63 10.85
CA GLU A 22 -10.13 7.04 11.11
C GLU A 22 -10.57 8.01 10.00
N ASN A 23 -10.70 7.52 8.76
CA ASN A 23 -11.18 8.31 7.64
C ASN A 23 -11.86 7.43 6.57
N GLN A 24 -13.03 6.88 6.92
CA GLN A 24 -13.76 5.95 6.07
C GLN A 24 -14.22 6.56 4.75
N ASP A 25 -14.59 7.85 4.73
CA ASP A 25 -15.08 8.50 3.52
C ASP A 25 -14.00 8.60 2.44
N LEU A 26 -12.76 8.92 2.84
CA LEU A 26 -11.63 8.91 1.93
C LEU A 26 -11.34 7.51 1.40
N LEU A 27 -11.40 6.49 2.26
CA LEU A 27 -11.22 5.10 1.83
C LEU A 27 -12.32 4.68 0.85
N HIS A 28 -13.60 4.98 1.14
CA HIS A 28 -14.71 4.72 0.24
C HIS A 28 -14.57 5.42 -1.11
N ALA A 29 -14.12 6.68 -1.12
CA ALA A 29 -13.86 7.40 -2.37
C ALA A 29 -12.76 6.73 -3.20
N LEU A 30 -11.69 6.24 -2.55
CA LEU A 30 -10.58 5.53 -3.21
C LEU A 30 -11.03 4.14 -3.72
N LEU A 31 -11.91 3.45 -3.00
CA LEU A 31 -12.50 2.18 -3.41
C LEU A 31 -13.39 2.30 -4.66
N CYS A 32 -14.00 3.46 -4.88
CA CYS A 32 -14.80 3.74 -6.08
C CYS A 32 -13.96 4.21 -7.28
N SER A 33 -12.65 4.41 -7.13
CA SER A 33 -11.78 4.90 -8.18
C SER A 33 -11.31 3.75 -9.08
N SER A 34 -11.64 3.80 -10.37
CA SER A 34 -11.13 2.84 -11.37
C SER A 34 -9.73 3.17 -11.89
N ALA A 35 -9.06 4.17 -11.32
CA ALA A 35 -7.80 4.73 -11.83
C ALA A 35 -6.57 4.37 -10.98
N ILE A 36 -6.74 3.52 -9.96
CA ILE A 36 -5.64 3.07 -9.09
C ILE A 36 -5.15 1.72 -9.62
N ASP A 37 -3.84 1.58 -9.76
CA ASP A 37 -3.23 0.33 -10.19
C ASP A 37 -3.50 -0.81 -9.21
N GLU A 38 -3.60 -2.03 -9.73
CA GLU A 38 -3.98 -3.20 -8.95
C GLU A 38 -3.03 -4.38 -9.19
N ILE A 39 -2.67 -5.07 -8.11
CA ILE A 39 -1.89 -6.32 -8.13
C ILE A 39 -2.73 -7.41 -7.45
N SER A 40 -3.07 -8.45 -8.21
CA SER A 40 -3.95 -9.55 -7.78
C SER A 40 -3.17 -10.86 -7.56
N ASP A 41 -1.94 -10.75 -7.05
CA ASP A 41 -1.05 -11.88 -6.79
C ASP A 41 -0.25 -11.58 -5.51
N VAL A 42 -0.82 -11.92 -4.37
CA VAL A 42 -0.16 -11.72 -3.07
C VAL A 42 0.75 -12.89 -2.71
N ASP A 43 0.50 -14.07 -3.26
CA ASP A 43 1.33 -15.23 -2.98
C ASP A 43 2.69 -15.12 -3.68
N ASP A 44 2.74 -14.38 -4.81
CA ASP A 44 3.97 -13.94 -5.44
C ASP A 44 4.36 -12.49 -5.07
N TYR A 45 5.03 -12.36 -3.92
CA TYR A 45 5.60 -11.08 -3.49
C TYR A 45 6.65 -10.49 -4.46
N ASP A 46 7.15 -11.27 -5.43
CA ASP A 46 8.04 -10.75 -6.46
C ASP A 46 7.27 -9.88 -7.47
N ALA A 47 5.98 -10.09 -7.67
CA ALA A 47 5.12 -9.21 -8.46
C ALA A 47 5.03 -7.81 -7.81
N VAL A 48 4.82 -7.75 -6.49
CA VAL A 48 4.82 -6.50 -5.71
C VAL A 48 6.17 -5.80 -5.78
N ARG A 49 7.26 -6.55 -5.58
CA ARG A 49 8.63 -6.02 -5.70
C ARG A 49 8.88 -5.45 -7.09
N SER A 50 8.52 -6.21 -8.12
CA SER A 50 8.68 -5.81 -9.52
C SER A 50 7.88 -4.54 -9.80
N TYR A 51 6.62 -4.49 -9.40
CA TYR A 51 5.78 -3.31 -9.55
C TYR A 51 6.38 -2.09 -8.84
N ALA A 52 6.73 -2.21 -7.56
CA ALA A 52 7.30 -1.11 -6.79
C ALA A 52 8.63 -0.61 -7.38
N THR A 53 9.44 -1.52 -7.94
CA THR A 53 10.70 -1.16 -8.61
C THR A 53 10.47 -0.41 -9.91
N HIS A 54 9.53 -0.88 -10.75
CA HIS A 54 9.28 -0.32 -12.07
C HIS A 54 8.44 0.96 -12.02
N GLN A 55 7.34 0.95 -11.27
CA GLN A 55 6.47 2.12 -11.11
C GLN A 55 7.05 3.15 -10.15
N GLY A 56 7.91 2.74 -9.21
CA GLY A 56 8.77 3.64 -8.45
C GLY A 56 9.83 4.36 -9.30
N LEU A 57 9.82 4.12 -10.62
CA LEU A 57 10.65 4.63 -11.71
C LEU A 57 12.14 4.28 -11.66
N LYS A 58 12.43 3.03 -11.31
CA LYS A 58 13.75 2.45 -10.98
C LYS A 58 14.24 2.95 -9.64
N ALA A 59 14.10 2.08 -8.65
CA ALA A 59 14.76 2.26 -7.38
C ALA A 59 16.23 2.64 -7.60
N ASP A 60 16.74 3.61 -6.85
CA ASP A 60 18.14 4.00 -6.92
C ASP A 60 19.05 2.80 -6.61
N GLU A 61 20.38 2.95 -6.75
CA GLU A 61 21.33 1.88 -6.40
C GLU A 61 21.19 1.41 -4.93
N SER A 62 20.51 2.18 -4.08
CA SER A 62 20.22 1.85 -2.68
C SER A 62 18.86 1.15 -2.49
N GLY A 63 18.13 0.84 -3.56
CA GLY A 63 16.83 0.16 -3.50
C GLY A 63 15.68 1.05 -3.04
N LYS A 64 15.81 2.38 -3.16
CA LYS A 64 14.79 3.35 -2.76
C LYS A 64 13.96 3.84 -3.92
N ILE A 65 12.66 3.93 -3.71
CA ILE A 65 11.68 4.40 -4.69
C ILE A 65 11.91 5.89 -4.97
N ALA A 66 11.96 6.30 -6.24
CA ALA A 66 12.25 7.67 -6.64
C ALA A 66 11.02 8.59 -6.71
N ILE A 67 9.82 8.01 -6.84
CA ILE A 67 8.55 8.73 -6.86
C ILE A 67 7.52 8.07 -5.96
N GLY A 68 6.58 8.84 -5.41
CA GLY A 68 5.52 8.25 -4.59
C GLY A 68 4.61 7.29 -5.37
N LEU A 69 4.08 6.26 -4.70
CA LEU A 69 3.18 5.27 -5.29
C LEU A 69 1.84 5.22 -4.55
N ILE A 70 0.78 4.89 -5.30
CA ILE A 70 -0.50 4.47 -4.76
C ILE A 70 -1.04 3.30 -5.58
N PHE A 71 -1.31 2.17 -4.94
CA PHE A 71 -1.78 0.95 -5.62
C PHE A 71 -2.45 -0.01 -4.65
N TRP A 72 -3.32 -0.85 -5.20
CA TRP A 72 -3.98 -1.93 -4.48
C TRP A 72 -3.22 -3.25 -4.61
N VAL A 73 -3.25 -4.04 -3.54
CA VAL A 73 -2.84 -5.44 -3.56
C VAL A 73 -3.95 -6.31 -3.01
N TYR A 74 -4.33 -7.36 -3.74
CA TYR A 74 -5.38 -8.30 -3.40
C TYR A 74 -4.82 -9.73 -3.28
N PRO A 75 -5.48 -10.62 -2.51
CA PRO A 75 -5.16 -12.03 -2.53
C PRO A 75 -5.23 -12.63 -3.94
N THR A 76 -4.41 -13.64 -4.18
CA THR A 76 -4.34 -14.35 -5.47
C THR A 76 -5.74 -14.80 -5.88
N THR A 77 -6.06 -14.65 -7.18
CA THR A 77 -7.36 -14.95 -7.80
C THR A 77 -8.52 -14.02 -7.45
N LEU A 78 -8.33 -13.04 -6.58
CA LEU A 78 -9.36 -12.05 -6.23
C LEU A 78 -9.06 -10.69 -6.85
N HIS A 79 -10.09 -10.06 -7.43
CA HIS A 79 -9.99 -8.75 -8.07
C HIS A 79 -10.90 -7.74 -7.39
N GLY A 80 -10.35 -6.55 -7.17
CA GLY A 80 -11.06 -5.48 -6.49
C GLY A 80 -11.25 -5.73 -5.00
N PRO A 81 -11.77 -4.74 -4.26
CA PRO A 81 -11.84 -4.80 -2.80
C PRO A 81 -13.01 -5.62 -2.24
N TYR A 82 -13.91 -6.10 -3.11
CA TYR A 82 -15.13 -6.82 -2.75
C TYR A 82 -15.33 -8.05 -3.65
N HIS A 83 -15.71 -9.17 -3.06
CA HIS A 83 -16.06 -10.40 -3.77
C HIS A 83 -17.31 -11.06 -3.16
N GLU A 84 -18.20 -11.57 -4.01
CA GLU A 84 -19.36 -12.35 -3.54
C GLU A 84 -18.96 -13.81 -3.34
N ASN A 85 -19.10 -14.31 -2.10
CA ASN A 85 -18.81 -15.70 -1.79
C ASN A 85 -19.95 -16.65 -2.20
N GLU A 86 -19.70 -17.96 -2.12
CA GLU A 86 -20.66 -19.01 -2.53
C GLU A 86 -22.01 -18.95 -1.78
N ARG A 87 -22.06 -18.27 -0.63
CA ARG A 87 -23.26 -18.10 0.19
C ARG A 87 -23.98 -16.77 -0.07
N ARG A 88 -23.63 -16.05 -1.14
CA ARG A 88 -24.12 -14.70 -1.47
C ARG A 88 -23.77 -13.64 -0.41
N GLY A 89 -22.74 -13.88 0.39
CA GLY A 89 -22.16 -12.89 1.30
C GLY A 89 -21.09 -12.08 0.57
N ILE A 90 -20.97 -10.79 0.90
CA ILE A 90 -19.90 -9.94 0.38
C ILE A 90 -18.71 -10.02 1.33
N GLU A 91 -17.57 -10.49 0.82
CA GLU A 91 -16.28 -10.48 1.49
C GLU A 91 -15.47 -9.28 1.02
N LYS A 92 -14.77 -8.64 1.97
CA LYS A 92 -13.92 -7.47 1.70
C LYS A 92 -12.46 -7.85 1.88
N HIS A 93 -11.59 -7.43 0.99
CA HIS A 93 -10.18 -7.77 1.09
C HIS A 93 -9.31 -6.73 0.38
N GLY A 94 -8.02 -6.77 0.67
CA GLY A 94 -7.02 -6.00 -0.05
C GLY A 94 -6.37 -4.92 0.80
N VAL A 95 -5.21 -4.50 0.32
CA VAL A 95 -4.40 -3.48 0.93
C VAL A 95 -4.20 -2.36 -0.06
N LEU A 96 -4.65 -1.17 0.28
CA LEU A 96 -4.24 0.05 -0.39
C LEU A 96 -2.88 0.47 0.17
N LEU A 97 -1.88 0.62 -0.68
CA LEU A 97 -0.60 1.19 -0.29
C LEU A 97 -0.52 2.63 -0.76
N THR A 98 -0.02 3.49 0.13
CA THR A 98 0.52 4.79 -0.25
C THR A 98 1.97 4.85 0.19
N VAL A 99 2.88 5.11 -0.73
CA VAL A 99 4.32 5.00 -0.52
C VAL A 99 4.97 6.33 -0.88
N GLU A 100 5.78 6.87 0.02
CA GLU A 100 6.56 8.08 -0.25
C GLU A 100 7.79 7.80 -1.12
N SER A 101 8.21 8.82 -1.88
CA SER A 101 9.54 8.86 -2.47
C SER A 101 10.61 8.72 -1.38
N GLY A 102 11.57 7.82 -1.59
CA GLY A 102 12.66 7.49 -0.69
C GLY A 102 12.40 6.26 0.19
N ALA A 103 11.19 5.70 0.18
CA ALA A 103 10.90 4.45 0.86
C ALA A 103 11.64 3.27 0.19
N SER A 104 12.06 2.29 0.98
CA SER A 104 12.71 1.08 0.47
C SER A 104 11.68 0.13 -0.16
N VAL A 105 12.03 -0.45 -1.31
CA VAL A 105 11.23 -1.52 -1.93
C VAL A 105 11.02 -2.71 -0.98
N ASP A 106 12.02 -3.03 -0.14
CA ASP A 106 11.89 -4.12 0.83
C ASP A 106 10.86 -3.83 1.92
N GLU A 107 10.79 -2.57 2.37
CA GLU A 107 9.77 -2.15 3.33
C GLU A 107 8.38 -2.19 2.68
N VAL A 108 8.24 -1.85 1.39
CA VAL A 108 6.98 -2.02 0.66
C VAL A 108 6.52 -3.48 0.69
N VAL A 109 7.39 -4.41 0.28
CA VAL A 109 7.06 -5.84 0.25
C VAL A 109 6.69 -6.35 1.65
N LYS A 110 7.46 -5.97 2.67
CA LYS A 110 7.18 -6.34 4.06
C LYS A 110 5.81 -5.82 4.53
N ARG A 111 5.48 -4.58 4.22
CA ARG A 111 4.22 -3.96 4.62
C ARG A 111 3.01 -4.55 3.92
N VAL A 112 3.15 -5.02 2.68
CA VAL A 112 2.12 -5.82 2.01
C VAL A 112 1.90 -7.12 2.78
N LYS A 113 2.97 -7.85 3.09
CA LYS A 113 2.91 -9.12 3.87
C LYS A 113 2.16 -8.95 5.20
N ASP A 114 2.46 -7.89 5.93
CA ASP A 114 1.86 -7.63 7.25
C ASP A 114 0.42 -7.08 7.16
N GLY A 115 0.06 -6.51 6.01
CA GLY A 115 -1.20 -5.81 5.77
C GLY A 115 -2.30 -6.69 5.19
N VAL A 116 -1.96 -7.72 4.42
CA VAL A 116 -2.96 -8.57 3.76
C VAL A 116 -3.64 -9.46 4.80
N ARG A 117 -4.94 -9.23 4.98
CA ARG A 117 -5.76 -9.91 5.99
C ARG A 117 -7.05 -10.42 5.35
N PRO A 118 -7.49 -11.64 5.70
CA PRO A 118 -8.79 -12.13 5.29
C PRO A 118 -9.90 -11.21 5.80
N ASN A 119 -10.91 -10.93 4.96
CA ASN A 119 -12.11 -10.18 5.34
C ASN A 119 -11.86 -8.73 5.82
N GLU A 120 -10.73 -8.12 5.47
CA GLU A 120 -10.40 -6.74 5.83
C GLU A 120 -9.85 -5.95 4.63
N ILE A 121 -10.28 -4.69 4.53
CA ILE A 121 -9.64 -3.68 3.68
C ILE A 121 -8.73 -2.87 4.58
N VAL A 122 -7.46 -2.80 4.23
CA VAL A 122 -6.43 -2.09 5.00
C VAL A 122 -5.82 -1.01 4.13
N HIS A 123 -5.53 0.15 4.71
CA HIS A 123 -4.64 1.12 4.08
C HIS A 123 -3.33 1.18 4.86
N VAL A 124 -2.23 1.01 4.14
CA VAL A 124 -0.88 1.10 4.68
C VAL A 124 -0.15 2.28 4.04
N HIS A 125 0.26 3.22 4.89
CA HIS A 125 1.14 4.30 4.51
C HIS A 125 2.60 3.99 4.88
N ILE A 126 3.51 4.20 3.93
CA ILE A 126 4.95 3.94 4.07
C ILE A 126 5.71 5.25 3.88
N CYS A 127 6.23 5.78 4.97
CA CYS A 127 7.04 7.00 4.98
C CYS A 127 8.52 6.70 4.69
N ALA A 128 9.23 7.68 4.12
CA ALA A 128 10.68 7.61 3.83
C ALA A 128 11.56 8.27 4.88
#